data_AF-H3HDD1-F1
#
_entry.id   AF-H3HDD1-F1
#
_cell.length_a   1.000
_cell.length_b   1.000
_cell.length_c   1.000
_cell.angle_alpha   90.00
_cell.angle_beta   90.00
_cell.angle_gamma   90.00
#
_symmetry.space_group_name_H-M   'P 1'
#
loop_
_entity.id
_entity.type
_entity.pdbx_description
1 polymer ?
#
loop_
_entity_poly.entity_id
_entity_poly.type
_entity_poly.pdbx_seq_one_letter_code
_entity_poly.pdbx_strand_id
1 'polypeptide(L)'
;MSLLSCSRRHRSLIWYRGAQRAAARRQHQQQARIKRSSVPGRMLVTPTTSSAVVALAKQTRATHSLGKTTAVRSATNSSSSIGAVAAAATAAAPTDTLMAMTTAKEAVASVLPLEQTVDTSDTSGPEESSWSAMLIALFAMIQPEWAKEKLELDEIPLEDIPITSVPPQVSEVLPSNDDALFWRYDMDSYAANRKNEDRSQYVLDSITRPGRNVESPVFFCGCYDGHGGEEAVDFVQKKLYDNIRSHLVENDEPVAHSIITGFKDTEEEFKRRSQIKFERGSWSSCSVGACAVMALVIEKKLYVASCGDCRAIMAYREPDGSLSVEQITFDHSANEEREQRRLRVLYPDDYDIVCEIGQKNFYVKGRLQPTRSIGDTYMKVKDVNRSPMPRGLRIRGSFRRPYISAVPDIFQVDLKDRKPEFVVLGSDGLFGELKNEEIVQFVGQFRDQGVQNVSQALREAVLQRIAGIYGTTSADLENVLPGNRRDYHDDITIDVLHFTPPPAASHAEAA
;
A
#
# COMPACT_ATOMS: atom_id res chain seq x y z
N MET A 1 19.04 -30.32 -43.40
CA MET A 1 17.64 -29.86 -43.60
C MET A 1 17.16 -29.31 -42.26
N SER A 2 17.23 -28.01 -42.00
CA SER A 2 16.54 -26.89 -42.66
C SER A 2 15.07 -26.77 -42.25
N LEU A 3 14.79 -25.70 -41.48
CA LEU A 3 13.55 -24.92 -41.43
C LEU A 3 12.21 -25.67 -41.29
N LEU A 4 11.70 -25.71 -40.05
CA LEU A 4 10.28 -25.45 -39.71
C LEU A 4 10.12 -25.25 -38.19
N SER A 5 10.71 -24.16 -37.69
CA SER A 5 10.47 -23.66 -36.32
C SER A 5 9.74 -22.31 -36.38
N CYS A 6 9.27 -21.84 -35.22
CA CYS A 6 8.80 -20.47 -35.01
C CYS A 6 7.44 -20.05 -35.63
N SER A 7 6.33 -20.66 -35.18
CA SER A 7 5.06 -19.94 -35.07
C SER A 7 4.12 -20.57 -34.03
N ARG A 8 3.98 -19.89 -32.87
CA ARG A 8 2.86 -19.92 -31.87
C ARG A 8 3.29 -19.58 -30.44
N ARG A 9 4.58 -19.73 -30.07
CA ARG A 9 5.13 -19.28 -28.76
C ARG A 9 5.16 -17.73 -28.56
N HIS A 10 4.66 -16.94 -29.51
CA HIS A 10 4.87 -15.49 -29.52
C HIS A 10 3.73 -14.67 -28.91
N ARG A 11 2.46 -15.09 -29.00
CA ARG A 11 1.33 -14.13 -28.81
C ARG A 11 1.10 -13.60 -27.39
N SER A 12 1.47 -14.33 -26.34
CA SER A 12 1.29 -13.86 -24.94
C SER A 12 2.47 -13.02 -24.42
N LEU A 13 3.72 -13.38 -24.78
CA LEU A 13 4.88 -12.53 -24.47
C LEU A 13 4.91 -11.23 -25.29
N ILE A 14 4.25 -11.20 -26.46
CA ILE A 14 4.13 -10.00 -27.30
C ILE A 14 3.31 -8.89 -26.63
N TRP A 15 2.33 -9.20 -25.77
CA TRP A 15 1.53 -8.16 -25.12
C TRP A 15 2.37 -7.36 -24.12
N TYR A 16 2.97 -8.05 -23.14
CA TYR A 16 3.77 -7.39 -22.10
C TYR A 16 5.07 -6.75 -22.65
N ARG A 17 5.80 -7.46 -23.54
CA ARG A 17 6.99 -6.89 -24.21
C ARG A 17 6.64 -5.85 -25.28
N GLY A 18 5.40 -5.83 -25.75
CA GLY A 18 4.90 -4.88 -26.76
C GLY A 18 4.61 -3.52 -26.14
N ALA A 19 3.94 -3.49 -24.99
CA ALA A 19 3.67 -2.25 -24.23
C ALA A 19 4.97 -1.51 -23.88
N GLN A 20 5.88 -2.16 -23.17
CA GLN A 20 7.14 -1.54 -22.73
C GLN A 20 8.05 -1.10 -23.90
N ARG A 21 8.11 -1.87 -25.00
CA ARG A 21 8.88 -1.47 -26.20
C ARG A 21 8.20 -0.37 -27.02
N ALA A 22 6.87 -0.25 -26.95
CA ALA A 22 6.15 0.85 -27.57
C ALA A 22 6.34 2.16 -26.79
N ALA A 23 6.32 2.12 -25.45
CA ALA A 23 6.63 3.25 -24.59
C ALA A 23 8.05 3.78 -24.85
N ALA A 24 9.07 2.92 -24.74
CA ALA A 24 10.47 3.30 -24.96
C ALA A 24 10.73 3.84 -26.39
N ARG A 25 10.08 3.26 -27.42
CA ARG A 25 10.21 3.78 -28.81
C ARG A 25 9.47 5.10 -29.03
N ARG A 26 8.35 5.34 -28.35
CA ARG A 26 7.64 6.62 -28.41
C ARG A 26 8.45 7.73 -27.74
N GLN A 27 8.99 7.51 -26.54
CA GLN A 27 9.91 8.45 -25.89
C GLN A 27 11.09 8.82 -26.81
N HIS A 28 11.76 7.83 -27.43
CA HIS A 28 12.87 8.09 -28.34
C HIS A 28 12.47 8.87 -29.62
N GLN A 29 11.30 8.58 -30.20
CA GLN A 29 10.79 9.32 -31.37
C GLN A 29 10.32 10.73 -31.01
N GLN A 30 9.80 10.94 -29.80
CA GLN A 30 9.29 12.24 -29.35
C GLN A 30 10.45 13.18 -29.01
N GLN A 31 11.50 12.71 -28.34
CA GLN A 31 12.76 13.44 -28.15
C GLN A 31 13.44 13.80 -29.50
N ALA A 32 13.41 12.89 -30.48
CA ALA A 32 13.94 13.17 -31.83
C ALA A 32 13.11 14.19 -32.62
N ARG A 33 11.80 14.34 -32.30
CA ARG A 33 10.91 15.33 -32.92
C ARG A 33 11.09 16.72 -32.30
N ILE A 34 11.26 16.80 -30.98
CA ILE A 34 11.54 18.06 -30.25
C ILE A 34 12.88 18.67 -30.70
N LYS A 35 13.92 17.85 -30.91
CA LYS A 35 15.22 18.30 -31.46
C LYS A 35 15.18 18.76 -32.93
N ARG A 36 14.03 18.72 -33.62
CA ARG A 36 13.87 19.16 -35.02
C ARG A 36 12.96 20.38 -35.22
N SER A 37 12.33 20.90 -34.17
CA SER A 37 11.40 22.04 -34.26
C SER A 37 11.97 23.40 -33.82
N SER A 38 13.25 23.48 -33.48
CA SER A 38 13.91 24.73 -33.08
C SER A 38 14.44 25.55 -34.28
N VAL A 39 13.54 26.10 -35.10
CA VAL A 39 13.84 27.18 -36.06
C VAL A 39 12.69 28.21 -35.99
N PRO A 40 12.94 29.49 -35.70
CA PRO A 40 11.89 30.48 -35.50
C PRO A 40 11.34 31.02 -36.83
N GLY A 41 10.00 31.03 -36.99
CA GLY A 41 9.35 31.35 -38.27
C GLY A 41 7.96 31.99 -38.14
N ARG A 42 7.94 33.26 -37.69
CA ARG A 42 6.98 34.35 -38.01
C ARG A 42 5.47 34.03 -38.18
N MET A 43 4.64 34.64 -37.33
CA MET A 43 3.17 34.71 -37.46
C MET A 43 2.70 35.26 -38.82
N LEU A 44 1.57 34.72 -39.30
CA LEU A 44 0.63 35.44 -40.18
C LEU A 44 -0.79 34.90 -39.96
N VAL A 45 -1.75 35.81 -39.80
CA VAL A 45 -3.18 35.54 -39.56
C VAL A 45 -3.98 36.06 -40.76
N THR A 46 -4.88 35.25 -41.32
CA THR A 46 -6.08 35.72 -42.05
C THR A 46 -7.22 34.67 -42.03
N PRO A 47 -8.49 35.06 -42.24
CA PRO A 47 -9.67 34.21 -41.97
C PRO A 47 -10.56 33.94 -43.21
N THR A 48 -11.82 33.54 -42.99
CA THR A 48 -12.98 33.37 -43.93
C THR A 48 -13.10 31.96 -44.60
N THR A 49 -14.27 31.38 -44.91
CA THR A 49 -15.70 31.71 -44.63
C THR A 49 -16.63 30.48 -44.73
N SER A 50 -17.87 30.65 -44.24
CA SER A 50 -19.05 29.76 -44.27
C SER A 50 -19.42 29.11 -45.62
N SER A 51 -20.05 27.93 -45.57
CA SER A 51 -21.36 27.71 -46.19
C SER A 51 -22.08 26.46 -45.64
N ALA A 52 -23.37 26.58 -45.37
CA ALA A 52 -24.29 25.48 -45.05
C ALA A 52 -25.16 25.13 -46.27
N VAL A 53 -25.99 24.07 -46.21
CA VAL A 53 -27.43 24.08 -46.60
C VAL A 53 -28.09 22.67 -46.61
N VAL A 54 -29.17 22.57 -45.84
CA VAL A 54 -30.41 21.75 -46.00
C VAL A 54 -30.42 20.23 -45.67
N ALA A 55 -31.55 19.85 -45.08
CA ALA A 55 -31.93 18.56 -44.53
C ALA A 55 -33.00 17.85 -45.39
N LEU A 56 -33.33 16.61 -45.01
CA LEU A 56 -34.71 16.12 -45.16
C LEU A 56 -35.06 15.11 -44.05
N ALA A 57 -36.25 15.25 -43.47
CA ALA A 57 -36.80 14.34 -42.48
C ALA A 57 -37.99 13.56 -43.05
N LYS A 58 -38.30 12.38 -42.48
CA LYS A 58 -39.65 11.79 -42.55
C LYS A 58 -39.94 10.80 -41.41
N GLN A 59 -41.06 11.02 -40.73
CA GLN A 59 -41.77 10.07 -39.85
C GLN A 59 -42.30 8.88 -40.71
N THR A 60 -42.86 7.76 -40.21
CA THR A 60 -43.75 7.44 -39.06
C THR A 60 -43.62 5.91 -38.80
N ARG A 61 -44.31 5.17 -37.92
CA ARG A 61 -45.53 5.31 -37.08
C ARG A 61 -45.44 4.36 -35.86
N ALA A 62 -46.39 4.45 -34.93
CA ALA A 62 -46.59 3.48 -33.84
C ALA A 62 -48.04 2.95 -33.79
N THR A 63 -48.24 1.76 -33.20
CA THR A 63 -49.48 1.19 -32.62
C THR A 63 -49.14 -0.04 -31.76
N HIS A 64 -49.95 -0.56 -30.82
CA HIS A 64 -50.71 0.02 -29.68
C HIS A 64 -51.32 -1.13 -28.83
N SER A 65 -51.74 -0.86 -27.58
CA SER A 65 -52.82 -1.58 -26.83
C SER A 65 -52.47 -2.92 -26.11
N LEU A 66 -53.15 -3.37 -25.03
CA LEU A 66 -54.14 -2.77 -24.08
C LEU A 66 -54.41 -3.70 -22.85
N GLY A 67 -54.91 -3.14 -21.73
CA GLY A 67 -55.62 -3.85 -20.62
C GLY A 67 -55.02 -3.63 -19.21
N LYS A 68 -55.64 -2.96 -18.20
CA LYS A 68 -56.95 -3.09 -17.49
C LYS A 68 -57.03 -4.30 -16.52
N THR A 69 -57.53 -4.27 -15.26
CA THR A 69 -58.04 -3.22 -14.32
C THR A 69 -58.26 -3.78 -12.87
N THR A 70 -58.44 -2.91 -11.86
CA THR A 70 -59.28 -3.04 -10.62
C THR A 70 -59.02 -4.09 -9.50
N ALA A 71 -58.32 -3.66 -8.44
CA ALA A 71 -58.79 -3.30 -7.06
C ALA A 71 -59.92 -4.06 -6.26
N VAL A 72 -59.73 -4.11 -4.91
CA VAL A 72 -60.66 -3.81 -3.76
C VAL A 72 -60.76 -4.86 -2.60
N ARG A 73 -60.70 -4.36 -1.33
CA ARG A 73 -61.11 -4.91 0.01
C ARG A 73 -60.25 -6.02 0.67
N SER A 74 -59.66 -5.84 1.87
CA SER A 74 -60.18 -5.71 3.27
C SER A 74 -60.39 -7.08 3.97
N ALA A 75 -60.13 -7.33 5.26
CA ALA A 75 -59.87 -6.46 6.42
C ALA A 75 -59.23 -7.27 7.60
N THR A 76 -58.70 -6.58 8.64
CA THR A 76 -58.65 -6.99 10.09
C THR A 76 -58.01 -8.34 10.51
N ASN A 77 -57.35 -8.51 11.67
CA ASN A 77 -57.22 -7.70 12.89
C ASN A 77 -56.02 -8.19 13.75
N SER A 78 -55.51 -7.34 14.67
CA SER A 78 -54.79 -7.67 15.94
C SER A 78 -53.55 -8.60 15.91
N SER A 79 -52.50 -8.48 16.72
CA SER A 79 -51.97 -7.54 17.73
C SER A 79 -50.62 -8.18 18.19
N SER A 80 -49.57 -7.53 18.70
CA SER A 80 -49.33 -6.18 19.26
C SER A 80 -47.82 -5.90 19.33
N SER A 81 -47.45 -4.60 19.36
CA SER A 81 -46.26 -3.94 19.98
C SER A 81 -45.17 -4.80 20.65
N ILE A 82 -43.87 -4.44 20.68
CA ILE A 82 -43.18 -3.14 20.88
C ILE A 82 -41.82 -3.25 20.14
N GLY A 83 -41.16 -2.24 19.56
CA GLY A 83 -41.36 -0.79 19.55
C GLY A 83 -40.02 -0.06 19.73
N ALA A 84 -39.23 0.06 18.65
CA ALA A 84 -37.99 0.84 18.64
C ALA A 84 -38.30 2.30 18.31
N VAL A 85 -37.70 3.24 19.05
CA VAL A 85 -37.97 4.68 18.91
C VAL A 85 -36.77 5.38 18.26
N ALA A 86 -36.98 5.88 17.03
CA ALA A 86 -36.11 6.89 16.44
C ALA A 86 -36.71 8.26 16.72
N ALA A 87 -35.92 9.20 17.23
CA ALA A 87 -36.32 10.58 17.46
C ALA A 87 -35.53 11.51 16.53
N ALA A 88 -36.23 12.17 15.61
CA ALA A 88 -35.68 13.27 14.83
C ALA A 88 -35.76 14.56 15.66
N ALA A 89 -34.73 15.40 15.57
CA ALA A 89 -34.75 16.77 16.10
C ALA A 89 -34.56 17.77 14.94
N THR A 90 -35.30 18.88 15.02
CA THR A 90 -35.50 19.85 13.94
C THR A 90 -34.34 20.82 13.74
N ALA A 91 -34.14 21.25 12.49
CA ALA A 91 -33.17 22.28 12.12
C ALA A 91 -33.56 23.68 12.61
N ALA A 92 -32.55 24.46 13.00
CA ALA A 92 -32.59 25.91 13.07
C ALA A 92 -31.23 26.45 12.57
N ALA A 93 -31.25 27.40 11.65
CA ALA A 93 -30.03 28.04 11.14
C ALA A 93 -29.58 29.20 12.05
N PRO A 94 -28.30 29.55 12.00
CA PRO A 94 -27.98 30.95 11.74
C PRO A 94 -26.91 31.18 10.66
N THR A 95 -27.10 32.32 10.02
CA THR A 95 -26.28 33.10 9.08
C THR A 95 -24.75 33.00 9.16
N ASP A 96 -24.15 32.90 7.97
CA ASP A 96 -22.89 33.50 7.49
C ASP A 96 -21.84 34.00 8.51
N THR A 97 -20.71 33.31 8.53
CA THR A 97 -19.38 33.95 8.66
C THR A 97 -18.39 33.19 7.79
N LEU A 98 -18.05 33.77 6.63
CA LEU A 98 -17.13 33.19 5.66
C LEU A 98 -15.68 33.50 6.07
N MET A 99 -14.92 32.49 6.50
CA MET A 99 -13.45 32.59 6.61
C MET A 99 -12.76 31.35 6.02
N ALA A 100 -11.97 31.63 4.99
CA ALA A 100 -10.94 30.83 4.31
C ALA A 100 -10.83 29.31 4.61
N MET A 101 -11.21 28.50 3.62
CA MET A 101 -10.53 27.23 3.34
C MET A 101 -9.28 27.53 2.48
N THR A 102 -8.08 27.38 3.02
CA THR A 102 -6.85 27.24 2.21
C THR A 102 -6.65 25.78 1.85
N THR A 103 -6.31 25.50 0.60
CA THR A 103 -6.23 24.12 0.08
C THR A 103 -4.79 23.62 0.01
N ALA A 104 -4.56 22.33 0.23
CA ALA A 104 -3.22 21.71 0.28
C ALA A 104 -2.33 22.05 -0.94
N LYS A 105 -2.96 22.29 -2.10
CA LYS A 105 -2.33 22.64 -3.38
C LYS A 105 -1.50 23.93 -3.36
N GLU A 106 -1.74 24.85 -2.41
CA GLU A 106 -0.97 26.10 -2.29
C GLU A 106 0.34 25.92 -1.49
N ALA A 107 0.40 24.97 -0.54
CA ALA A 107 1.59 24.72 0.29
C ALA A 107 2.79 24.27 -0.57
N VAL A 108 2.54 23.33 -1.48
CA VAL A 108 3.59 22.69 -2.32
C VAL A 108 4.18 23.65 -3.37
N ALA A 109 3.49 24.75 -3.71
CA ALA A 109 3.95 25.72 -4.70
C ALA A 109 5.12 26.63 -4.23
N SER A 110 5.53 26.51 -2.96
CA SER A 110 6.54 27.38 -2.33
C SER A 110 7.97 26.81 -2.30
N VAL A 111 8.19 25.59 -2.82
CA VAL A 111 9.48 24.89 -2.73
C VAL A 111 10.51 25.42 -3.74
N LEU A 112 11.65 25.93 -3.23
CA LEU A 112 12.77 26.37 -4.06
C LEU A 112 13.59 25.17 -4.59
N PRO A 113 14.08 25.20 -5.84
CA PRO A 113 14.98 24.17 -6.35
C PRO A 113 16.39 24.32 -5.77
N LEU A 114 16.91 23.28 -5.13
CA LEU A 114 18.27 23.25 -4.58
C LEU A 114 19.25 22.64 -5.61
N GLU A 115 20.33 23.36 -5.94
CA GLU A 115 21.37 22.85 -6.84
C GLU A 115 22.25 21.79 -6.15
N GLN A 116 22.62 20.75 -6.88
CA GLN A 116 23.53 19.70 -6.39
C GLN A 116 24.99 20.19 -6.40
N THR A 117 25.59 20.37 -5.22
CA THR A 117 27.05 20.34 -5.08
C THR A 117 27.50 18.91 -4.77
N VAL A 118 28.29 18.34 -5.68
CA VAL A 118 28.93 17.03 -5.49
C VAL A 118 30.23 17.26 -4.72
N ASP A 119 30.31 16.77 -3.48
CA ASP A 119 31.56 16.67 -2.75
C ASP A 119 31.77 15.20 -2.33
N THR A 120 32.82 14.59 -2.86
CA THR A 120 33.14 13.17 -2.66
C THR A 120 34.07 13.02 -1.47
N SER A 121 33.56 12.48 -0.36
CA SER A 121 34.40 11.97 0.73
C SER A 121 34.03 10.52 1.08
N ASP A 122 35.02 9.63 0.96
CA ASP A 122 34.90 8.24 1.38
C ASP A 122 34.61 8.18 2.89
N THR A 123 33.50 7.55 3.26
CA THR A 123 33.33 7.03 4.61
C THR A 123 33.10 5.52 4.53
N SER A 124 34.06 4.77 5.09
CA SER A 124 34.01 3.31 5.18
C SER A 124 32.80 2.88 6.01
N GLY A 125 31.87 2.16 5.40
CA GLY A 125 30.73 1.56 6.11
C GLY A 125 31.20 0.58 7.21
N PRO A 126 30.39 0.37 8.25
CA PRO A 126 30.74 -0.53 9.34
C PRO A 126 30.80 -1.98 8.84
N GLU A 127 31.86 -2.71 9.22
CA GLU A 127 31.93 -4.15 8.94
C GLU A 127 30.76 -4.88 9.60
N GLU A 128 29.85 -5.46 8.80
CA GLU A 128 28.77 -6.31 9.30
C GLU A 128 29.37 -7.49 10.08
N SER A 129 29.23 -7.47 11.40
CA SER A 129 29.85 -8.49 12.25
C SER A 129 29.33 -9.90 11.91
N SER A 130 30.23 -10.89 11.98
CA SER A 130 29.96 -12.31 11.69
C SER A 130 28.73 -12.89 12.43
N TRP A 131 28.35 -12.28 13.55
CA TRP A 131 27.16 -12.62 14.34
C TRP A 131 25.84 -12.39 13.59
N SER A 132 25.73 -11.35 12.76
CA SER A 132 24.50 -11.07 11.99
C SER A 132 24.25 -12.16 10.95
N ALA A 133 25.29 -12.60 10.23
CA ALA A 133 25.20 -13.72 9.31
C ALA A 133 24.87 -15.04 10.03
N MET A 134 25.43 -15.26 11.23
CA MET A 134 25.15 -16.46 12.03
C MET A 134 23.72 -16.47 12.60
N LEU A 135 23.18 -15.32 13.01
CA LEU A 135 21.78 -15.17 13.45
C LEU A 135 20.80 -15.34 12.28
N ILE A 136 21.10 -14.78 11.10
CA ILE A 136 20.31 -15.03 9.87
C ILE A 136 20.30 -16.52 9.53
N ALA A 137 21.44 -17.21 9.63
CA ALA A 137 21.51 -18.66 9.45
C ALA A 137 20.75 -19.43 10.54
N LEU A 138 20.78 -18.99 11.80
CA LEU A 138 20.08 -19.62 12.91
C LEU A 138 18.56 -19.49 12.77
N PHE A 139 18.03 -18.29 12.48
CA PHE A 139 16.62 -18.07 12.17
C PHE A 139 16.17 -18.80 10.89
N ALA A 140 17.05 -18.92 9.89
CA ALA A 140 16.79 -19.72 8.68
C ALA A 140 16.70 -21.23 8.98
N MET A 141 17.50 -21.72 9.94
CA MET A 141 17.53 -23.14 10.34
C MET A 141 16.45 -23.51 11.36
N ILE A 142 15.98 -22.57 12.17
CA ILE A 142 14.75 -22.71 12.96
C ILE A 142 13.58 -22.59 11.99
N GLN A 143 13.31 -23.67 11.25
CA GLN A 143 11.97 -23.95 10.79
C GLN A 143 11.17 -24.30 12.05
N PRO A 144 10.26 -23.43 12.53
CA PRO A 144 9.45 -23.77 13.69
C PRO A 144 8.60 -25.01 13.36
N GLU A 145 8.37 -25.89 14.35
CA GLU A 145 7.92 -27.27 14.09
C GLU A 145 6.61 -27.36 13.28
N TRP A 146 5.75 -26.34 13.39
CA TRP A 146 4.49 -26.21 12.63
C TRP A 146 4.67 -26.17 11.10
N ALA A 147 5.86 -25.89 10.57
CA ALA A 147 6.14 -26.01 9.13
C ALA A 147 6.01 -27.46 8.59
N LYS A 148 5.85 -28.46 9.47
CA LYS A 148 5.63 -29.88 9.15
C LYS A 148 4.16 -30.30 9.30
N GLU A 149 3.29 -29.44 9.82
CA GLU A 149 1.94 -29.81 10.21
C GLU A 149 0.99 -29.83 9.00
N LYS A 150 0.33 -30.97 8.80
CA LYS A 150 -0.54 -31.20 7.65
C LYS A 150 -1.97 -30.84 8.04
N LEU A 151 -2.39 -29.60 7.76
CA LEU A 151 -3.75 -29.13 8.04
C LEU A 151 -4.80 -30.05 7.40
N GLU A 152 -5.78 -30.46 8.20
CA GLU A 152 -7.04 -31.01 7.72
C GLU A 152 -7.94 -29.85 7.26
N LEU A 153 -8.35 -29.86 5.99
CA LEU A 153 -8.90 -28.66 5.32
C LEU A 153 -10.40 -28.42 5.60
N ASP A 154 -11.09 -29.39 6.20
CA ASP A 154 -12.54 -29.55 6.01
C ASP A 154 -13.44 -28.99 7.15
N GLU A 155 -12.91 -28.60 8.31
CA GLU A 155 -13.76 -28.36 9.51
C GLU A 155 -13.98 -26.91 9.96
N ILE A 156 -13.33 -25.90 9.36
CA ILE A 156 -13.48 -24.49 9.81
C ILE A 156 -14.30 -23.68 8.79
N PRO A 157 -15.51 -23.19 9.16
CA PRO A 157 -16.29 -22.26 8.34
C PRO A 157 -15.45 -21.05 7.93
N LEU A 158 -15.33 -20.85 6.62
CA LEU A 158 -14.69 -19.66 6.08
C LEU A 158 -15.69 -18.53 6.03
N GLU A 159 -15.48 -17.52 6.87
CA GLU A 159 -16.05 -16.19 6.63
C GLU A 159 -15.51 -15.69 5.28
N ASP A 160 -16.43 -15.49 4.33
CA ASP A 160 -16.15 -14.81 3.07
C ASP A 160 -15.92 -13.33 3.36
N ILE A 161 -14.66 -12.91 3.33
CA ILE A 161 -14.30 -11.49 3.42
C ILE A 161 -14.66 -10.86 2.06
N PRO A 162 -15.58 -9.88 2.01
CA PRO A 162 -15.96 -9.25 0.76
C PRO A 162 -14.78 -8.42 0.23
N ILE A 163 -14.46 -8.61 -1.05
CA ILE A 163 -13.47 -7.76 -1.72
C ILE A 163 -14.01 -6.33 -1.74
N THR A 164 -13.29 -5.42 -1.10
CA THR A 164 -13.74 -4.06 -0.84
C THR A 164 -13.21 -3.13 -1.93
N SER A 165 -14.12 -2.56 -2.72
CA SER A 165 -13.76 -1.51 -3.67
C SER A 165 -13.44 -0.22 -2.93
N VAL A 166 -12.16 0.03 -2.67
CA VAL A 166 -11.69 1.32 -2.12
C VAL A 166 -11.83 2.41 -3.20
N PRO A 167 -12.28 3.63 -2.84
CA PRO A 167 -12.27 4.77 -3.76
C PRO A 167 -10.88 5.04 -4.34
N PRO A 168 -10.76 5.66 -5.54
CA PRO A 168 -9.46 5.98 -6.13
C PRO A 168 -8.59 6.95 -5.32
N GLN A 169 -9.16 7.61 -4.32
CA GLN A 169 -8.46 8.39 -3.30
C GLN A 169 -9.26 8.31 -1.98
N VAL A 170 -8.56 8.12 -0.86
CA VAL A 170 -9.10 8.23 0.50
C VAL A 170 -8.10 9.01 1.34
N SER A 171 -8.57 9.95 2.16
CA SER A 171 -7.72 10.78 3.01
C SER A 171 -8.41 11.00 4.36
N GLU A 172 -7.70 10.79 5.47
CA GLU A 172 -8.25 10.94 6.82
C GLU A 172 -7.25 11.65 7.76
N VAL A 173 -7.76 12.33 8.78
CA VAL A 173 -6.97 12.98 9.85
C VAL A 173 -7.66 12.72 11.17
N LEU A 174 -6.91 12.17 12.13
CA LEU A 174 -7.37 11.78 13.45
C LEU A 174 -6.54 12.53 14.51
N PRO A 175 -7.10 13.53 15.22
CA PRO A 175 -6.49 14.03 16.45
C PRO A 175 -6.57 12.96 17.54
N SER A 176 -5.55 12.86 18.38
CA SER A 176 -5.63 12.07 19.60
C SER A 176 -6.36 12.83 20.70
N ASN A 177 -7.04 12.08 21.58
CA ASN A 177 -7.53 12.60 22.87
C ASN A 177 -6.60 12.17 24.03
N ASP A 178 -5.52 11.45 23.74
CA ASP A 178 -4.51 10.99 24.70
C ASP A 178 -3.10 11.23 24.14
N ASP A 179 -2.44 12.28 24.63
CA ASP A 179 -1.07 12.66 24.28
C ASP A 179 -0.04 11.56 24.63
N ALA A 180 -0.40 10.56 25.44
CA ALA A 180 0.47 9.43 25.74
C ALA A 180 0.54 8.38 24.62
N LEU A 181 -0.35 8.45 23.61
CA LEU A 181 -0.31 7.60 22.41
C LEU A 181 0.37 8.34 21.25
N PHE A 182 -0.22 9.46 20.83
CA PHE A 182 0.21 10.34 19.74
C PHE A 182 -0.51 11.69 19.87
N TRP A 183 -0.15 12.69 19.08
CA TRP A 183 -0.85 13.97 18.98
C TRP A 183 -1.87 13.96 17.82
N ARG A 184 -1.42 13.56 16.62
CA ARG A 184 -2.25 13.47 15.41
C ARG A 184 -1.80 12.32 14.52
N TYR A 185 -2.73 11.72 13.80
CA TYR A 185 -2.46 10.72 12.77
C TYR A 185 -3.09 11.18 11.45
N ASP A 186 -2.31 11.16 10.37
CA ASP A 186 -2.73 11.56 9.03
C ASP A 186 -2.62 10.37 8.08
N MET A 187 -3.60 10.19 7.20
CA MET A 187 -3.63 9.12 6.20
C MET A 187 -4.01 9.66 4.83
N ASP A 188 -3.37 9.15 3.78
CA ASP A 188 -3.78 9.34 2.38
C ASP A 188 -3.44 8.09 1.57
N SER A 189 -4.37 7.63 0.74
CA SER A 189 -4.20 6.51 -0.20
C SER A 189 -4.73 6.89 -1.57
N TYR A 190 -4.01 6.57 -2.64
CA TYR A 190 -4.29 7.02 -4.00
C TYR A 190 -3.93 5.97 -5.06
N ALA A 191 -4.93 5.61 -5.87
CA ALA A 191 -4.83 4.52 -6.82
C ALA A 191 -4.16 4.93 -8.15
N ALA A 192 -3.09 4.22 -8.53
CA ALA A 192 -2.63 4.09 -9.90
C ALA A 192 -3.26 2.91 -10.64
N ASN A 193 -3.53 1.80 -9.96
CA ASN A 193 -4.17 0.61 -10.51
C ASN A 193 -5.67 0.85 -10.76
N ARG A 194 -6.32 0.05 -11.63
CA ARG A 194 -7.75 0.25 -11.96
C ARG A 194 -8.66 0.07 -10.74
N LYS A 195 -8.22 -0.79 -9.84
CA LYS A 195 -8.70 -0.92 -8.47
C LYS A 195 -7.48 -0.69 -7.59
N ASN A 196 -7.62 0.04 -6.50
CA ASN A 196 -6.52 0.22 -5.56
C ASN A 196 -6.15 -1.14 -4.97
N GLU A 197 -4.89 -1.57 -5.09
CA GLU A 197 -4.39 -2.78 -4.42
C GLU A 197 -3.72 -2.43 -3.08
N ASP A 198 -3.54 -1.14 -2.73
CA ASP A 198 -3.16 -0.70 -1.38
C ASP A 198 -4.33 -0.61 -0.39
N ARG A 199 -4.03 -0.72 0.91
CA ARG A 199 -4.92 -0.38 2.04
C ARG A 199 -4.15 0.33 3.15
N SER A 200 -4.77 1.30 3.81
CA SER A 200 -4.39 1.72 5.16
C SER A 200 -5.49 1.35 6.16
N GLN A 201 -5.14 1.28 7.44
CA GLN A 201 -6.02 1.02 8.56
C GLN A 201 -5.50 1.75 9.79
N TYR A 202 -6.42 2.25 10.63
CA TYR A 202 -6.13 2.55 12.02
C TYR A 202 -7.19 1.92 12.93
N VAL A 203 -6.81 1.68 14.19
CA VAL A 203 -7.70 1.23 15.27
C VAL A 203 -7.32 1.94 16.56
N LEU A 204 -8.32 2.55 17.20
CA LEU A 204 -8.27 2.97 18.60
C LEU A 204 -8.96 1.88 19.43
N ASP A 205 -8.27 1.35 20.43
CA ASP A 205 -8.78 0.29 21.30
C ASP A 205 -8.28 0.49 22.74
N SER A 206 -8.84 -0.27 23.68
CA SER A 206 -8.41 -0.32 25.06
C SER A 206 -8.38 -1.78 25.50
N ILE A 207 -7.24 -2.28 25.98
CA ILE A 207 -7.07 -3.70 26.30
C ILE A 207 -6.57 -3.92 27.72
N THR A 208 -7.10 -4.95 28.38
CA THR A 208 -6.53 -5.47 29.62
C THR A 208 -5.69 -6.70 29.29
N ARG A 209 -4.36 -6.59 29.42
CA ARG A 209 -3.44 -7.72 29.22
C ARG A 209 -3.44 -8.63 30.46
N PRO A 210 -3.13 -9.94 30.32
CA PRO A 210 -3.01 -10.84 31.46
C PRO A 210 -2.04 -10.31 32.52
N GLY A 211 -2.32 -10.57 33.79
CA GLY A 211 -1.54 -10.03 34.92
C GLY A 211 -1.65 -8.51 35.14
N ARG A 212 -2.32 -7.76 34.25
CA ARG A 212 -2.67 -6.34 34.46
C ARG A 212 -4.09 -6.23 35.01
N ASN A 213 -4.30 -5.35 35.98
CA ASN A 213 -5.62 -4.98 36.51
C ASN A 213 -6.12 -3.63 35.96
N VAL A 214 -5.44 -3.08 34.95
CA VAL A 214 -5.68 -1.75 34.40
C VAL A 214 -5.73 -1.88 32.88
N GLU A 215 -6.81 -1.37 32.31
CA GLU A 215 -6.98 -1.27 30.86
C GLU A 215 -5.95 -0.28 30.30
N SER A 216 -5.24 -0.69 29.25
CA SER A 216 -4.21 0.11 28.60
C SER A 216 -4.74 0.58 27.24
N PRO A 217 -4.71 1.90 26.95
CA PRO A 217 -5.11 2.40 25.65
C PRO A 217 -4.11 1.94 24.59
N VAL A 218 -4.62 1.68 23.39
CA VAL A 218 -3.90 1.14 22.24
C VAL A 218 -4.23 1.95 21.01
N PHE A 219 -3.20 2.35 20.27
CA PHE A 219 -3.33 2.78 18.89
C PHE A 219 -2.61 1.80 17.99
N PHE A 220 -3.28 1.37 16.92
CA PHE A 220 -2.69 0.61 15.84
C PHE A 220 -2.91 1.37 14.54
N CYS A 221 -1.90 1.42 13.68
CA CYS A 221 -2.10 1.69 12.25
C CYS A 221 -1.28 0.72 11.38
N GLY A 222 -1.68 0.57 10.13
CA GLY A 222 -1.01 -0.30 9.18
C GLY A 222 -1.20 0.16 7.74
N CYS A 223 -0.10 0.20 7.01
CA CYS A 223 -0.06 0.38 5.56
C CYS A 223 0.23 -0.97 4.92
N TYR A 224 -0.59 -1.35 3.95
CA TYR A 224 -0.55 -2.64 3.28
C TYR A 224 -0.56 -2.43 1.76
N ASP A 225 0.40 -3.04 1.09
CA ASP A 225 0.59 -2.96 -0.36
C ASP A 225 0.23 -4.34 -0.94
N GLY A 226 -0.85 -4.39 -1.71
CA GLY A 226 -1.39 -5.62 -2.27
C GLY A 226 -0.96 -5.82 -3.71
N HIS A 227 -0.74 -7.07 -4.11
CA HIS A 227 -0.35 -7.38 -5.48
C HIS A 227 -1.07 -8.58 -6.08
N GLY A 228 -1.45 -8.42 -7.35
CA GLY A 228 -2.10 -9.46 -8.16
C GLY A 228 -3.60 -9.58 -7.92
N GLY A 229 -4.16 -8.74 -7.06
CA GLY A 229 -5.57 -8.68 -6.68
C GLY A 229 -5.80 -8.32 -5.22
N GLU A 230 -6.90 -7.62 -4.96
CA GLU A 230 -7.31 -7.07 -3.65
C GLU A 230 -7.52 -8.10 -2.52
N GLU A 231 -7.71 -9.39 -2.84
CA GLU A 231 -8.19 -10.38 -1.88
C GLU A 231 -7.22 -10.59 -0.68
N ALA A 232 -5.91 -10.51 -0.90
CA ALA A 232 -4.93 -10.65 0.18
C ALA A 232 -4.88 -9.39 1.06
N VAL A 233 -4.87 -8.20 0.46
CA VAL A 233 -4.79 -6.93 1.20
C VAL A 233 -6.05 -6.67 2.02
N ASP A 234 -7.24 -6.97 1.47
CA ASP A 234 -8.52 -6.90 2.20
C ASP A 234 -8.54 -7.87 3.38
N PHE A 235 -7.94 -9.05 3.21
CA PHE A 235 -7.83 -10.03 4.29
C PHE A 235 -6.90 -9.55 5.41
N VAL A 236 -5.72 -9.02 5.06
CA VAL A 236 -4.75 -8.47 6.03
C VAL A 236 -5.37 -7.31 6.80
N GLN A 237 -5.96 -6.33 6.10
CA GLN A 237 -6.67 -5.20 6.73
C GLN A 237 -7.78 -5.68 7.67
N LYS A 238 -8.50 -6.76 7.33
CA LYS A 238 -9.62 -7.25 8.13
C LYS A 238 -9.21 -8.13 9.32
N LYS A 239 -8.07 -8.84 9.29
CA LYS A 239 -7.72 -9.88 10.28
C LYS A 239 -6.43 -9.66 11.04
N LEU A 240 -5.47 -8.89 10.52
CA LEU A 240 -4.14 -8.78 11.14
C LEU A 240 -4.22 -8.20 12.56
N TYR A 241 -4.94 -7.08 12.74
CA TYR A 241 -5.11 -6.49 14.06
C TYR A 241 -5.88 -7.42 15.02
N ASP A 242 -7.01 -7.99 14.60
CA ASP A 242 -7.82 -8.89 15.41
C ASP A 242 -6.98 -10.08 15.93
N ASN A 243 -6.15 -10.68 15.07
CA ASN A 243 -5.27 -11.79 15.44
C ASN A 243 -4.16 -11.36 16.43
N ILE A 244 -3.52 -10.21 16.22
CA ILE A 244 -2.54 -9.66 17.17
C ILE A 244 -3.21 -9.36 18.52
N ARG A 245 -4.41 -8.76 18.50
CA ARG A 245 -5.20 -8.37 19.67
C ARG A 245 -5.54 -9.57 20.54
N SER A 246 -6.00 -10.67 19.96
CA SER A 246 -6.28 -11.92 20.69
C SER A 246 -5.06 -12.37 21.48
N HIS A 247 -3.89 -12.43 20.86
CA HIS A 247 -2.65 -12.81 21.55
C HIS A 247 -2.23 -11.84 22.66
N LEU A 248 -2.53 -10.54 22.53
CA LEU A 248 -2.26 -9.53 23.57
C LEU A 248 -3.15 -9.65 24.80
N VAL A 249 -4.39 -10.14 24.66
CA VAL A 249 -5.36 -10.28 25.77
C VAL A 249 -5.40 -11.68 26.37
N GLU A 250 -4.99 -12.72 25.62
CA GLU A 250 -4.99 -14.11 26.08
C GLU A 250 -3.69 -14.50 26.81
N ASN A 251 -2.54 -13.96 26.38
CA ASN A 251 -1.22 -14.39 26.84
C ASN A 251 -0.41 -13.26 27.51
N ASP A 252 0.33 -13.57 28.59
CA ASP A 252 1.29 -12.62 29.22
C ASP A 252 2.65 -12.58 28.49
N GLU A 253 2.68 -13.04 27.24
CA GLU A 253 3.88 -13.02 26.40
C GLU A 253 4.26 -11.57 26.01
N PRO A 254 5.54 -11.31 25.65
CA PRO A 254 5.96 -10.01 25.15
C PRO A 254 5.12 -9.57 23.95
N VAL A 255 4.82 -8.26 23.85
CA VAL A 255 4.03 -7.68 22.74
C VAL A 255 4.60 -8.08 21.37
N ALA A 256 5.92 -8.13 21.21
CA ALA A 256 6.57 -8.59 19.98
C ALA A 256 6.24 -10.06 19.62
N HIS A 257 6.07 -10.94 20.60
CA HIS A 257 5.61 -12.31 20.37
C HIS A 257 4.15 -12.33 19.89
N SER A 258 3.27 -11.53 20.51
CA SER A 258 1.87 -11.39 20.09
C SER A 258 1.75 -10.89 18.65
N ILE A 259 2.63 -9.95 18.24
CA ILE A 259 2.72 -9.47 16.86
C ILE A 259 3.16 -10.60 15.91
N ILE A 260 4.26 -11.30 16.20
CA ILE A 260 4.75 -12.41 15.35
C ILE A 260 3.68 -13.49 15.18
N THR A 261 2.99 -13.87 16.26
CA THR A 261 1.95 -14.90 16.23
C THR A 261 0.69 -14.42 15.50
N GLY A 262 0.30 -13.14 15.65
CA GLY A 262 -0.79 -12.55 14.86
C GLY A 262 -0.51 -12.51 13.36
N PHE A 263 0.73 -12.20 12.94
CA PHE A 263 1.16 -12.31 11.53
C PHE A 263 1.11 -13.77 11.04
N LYS A 264 1.62 -14.72 11.84
CA LYS A 264 1.59 -16.16 11.52
C LYS A 264 0.15 -16.65 11.33
N ASP A 265 -0.74 -16.36 12.26
CA ASP A 265 -2.11 -16.87 12.21
C ASP A 265 -2.88 -16.24 11.02
N THR A 266 -2.64 -14.96 10.73
CA THR A 266 -3.16 -14.30 9.52
C THR A 266 -2.69 -14.99 8.22
N GLU A 267 -1.40 -15.34 8.13
CA GLU A 267 -0.87 -16.11 7.00
C GLU A 267 -1.48 -17.52 6.91
N GLU A 268 -1.54 -18.28 7.99
CA GLU A 268 -2.08 -19.64 7.98
C GLU A 268 -3.58 -19.65 7.61
N GLU A 269 -4.37 -18.71 8.14
CA GLU A 269 -5.79 -18.58 7.84
C GLU A 269 -6.05 -18.18 6.37
N PHE A 270 -5.19 -17.33 5.78
CA PHE A 270 -5.25 -16.98 4.36
C PHE A 270 -4.77 -18.11 3.44
N LYS A 271 -3.65 -18.75 3.79
CA LYS A 271 -3.08 -19.89 3.06
C LYS A 271 -4.06 -21.06 2.99
N ARG A 272 -4.80 -21.32 4.08
CA ARG A 272 -5.91 -22.30 4.10
C ARG A 272 -7.06 -21.87 3.19
N ARG A 273 -7.48 -20.59 3.21
CA ARG A 273 -8.51 -20.04 2.29
C ARG A 273 -8.14 -20.28 0.83
N SER A 274 -6.92 -19.93 0.44
CA SER A 274 -6.46 -20.02 -0.94
C SER A 274 -6.38 -21.48 -1.42
N GLN A 275 -5.93 -22.41 -0.57
CA GLN A 275 -5.93 -23.86 -0.83
C GLN A 275 -7.34 -24.42 -1.02
N ILE A 276 -8.30 -24.05 -0.15
CA ILE A 276 -9.70 -24.49 -0.29
C ILE A 276 -10.33 -23.97 -1.59
N LYS A 277 -10.05 -22.71 -1.96
CA LYS A 277 -10.46 -22.14 -3.25
C LYS A 277 -9.78 -22.86 -4.44
N PHE A 278 -8.52 -23.28 -4.29
CA PHE A 278 -7.77 -24.04 -5.29
C PHE A 278 -8.36 -25.41 -5.58
N GLU A 279 -8.67 -26.21 -4.55
CA GLU A 279 -9.32 -27.52 -4.73
C GLU A 279 -10.73 -27.39 -5.32
N ARG A 280 -11.44 -26.28 -5.04
CA ARG A 280 -12.71 -25.90 -5.69
C ARG A 280 -12.55 -25.38 -7.13
N GLY A 281 -11.33 -25.34 -7.67
CA GLY A 281 -11.06 -25.00 -9.07
C GLY A 281 -10.59 -23.55 -9.33
N SER A 282 -10.48 -22.70 -8.30
CA SER A 282 -10.05 -21.30 -8.43
C SER A 282 -8.62 -21.10 -7.94
N TRP A 283 -7.70 -20.77 -8.86
CA TRP A 283 -6.28 -20.58 -8.53
C TRP A 283 -5.90 -19.14 -8.16
N SER A 284 -6.75 -18.14 -8.42
CA SER A 284 -6.38 -16.72 -8.30
C SER A 284 -5.98 -16.33 -6.88
N SER A 285 -6.72 -16.82 -5.88
CA SER A 285 -6.45 -16.58 -4.45
C SER A 285 -5.09 -17.16 -3.98
N CYS A 286 -4.47 -18.05 -4.77
CA CYS A 286 -3.11 -18.56 -4.49
C CYS A 286 -2.00 -17.67 -5.05
N SER A 287 -2.31 -16.67 -5.87
CA SER A 287 -1.35 -15.78 -6.55
C SER A 287 -1.57 -14.30 -6.27
N VAL A 288 -2.36 -13.99 -5.25
CA VAL A 288 -2.47 -12.67 -4.63
C VAL A 288 -1.60 -12.67 -3.37
N GLY A 289 -1.01 -11.53 -3.04
CA GLY A 289 -0.29 -11.33 -1.78
C GLY A 289 -0.44 -9.90 -1.28
N ALA A 290 0.04 -9.66 -0.08
CA ALA A 290 0.15 -8.33 0.50
C ALA A 290 1.44 -8.20 1.31
N CYS A 291 2.19 -7.15 1.03
CA CYS A 291 3.19 -6.58 1.92
C CYS A 291 2.48 -5.80 3.04
N ALA A 292 3.11 -5.70 4.21
CA ALA A 292 2.54 -5.04 5.37
C ALA A 292 3.62 -4.35 6.21
N VAL A 293 3.36 -3.09 6.59
CA VAL A 293 4.06 -2.40 7.68
C VAL A 293 3.03 -1.86 8.65
N MET A 294 3.23 -2.09 9.95
CA MET A 294 2.31 -1.64 11.00
C MET A 294 3.05 -0.93 12.12
N ALA A 295 2.34 -0.05 12.83
CA ALA A 295 2.76 0.55 14.08
C ALA A 295 1.71 0.24 15.17
N LEU A 296 2.18 -0.13 16.35
CA LEU A 296 1.37 -0.35 17.55
C LEU A 296 1.95 0.47 18.70
N VAL A 297 1.18 1.43 19.21
CA VAL A 297 1.49 2.17 20.42
C VAL A 297 0.68 1.59 21.58
N ILE A 298 1.39 1.08 22.59
CA ILE A 298 0.82 0.47 23.80
C ILE A 298 1.78 0.64 24.98
N GLU A 299 1.27 0.91 26.18
CA GLU A 299 2.08 1.08 27.41
C GLU A 299 3.23 2.12 27.24
N LYS A 300 3.04 3.16 26.41
CA LYS A 300 4.03 4.19 26.02
C LYS A 300 5.25 3.69 25.24
N LYS A 301 5.14 2.50 24.64
CA LYS A 301 6.10 1.93 23.70
C LYS A 301 5.51 1.89 22.31
N LEU A 302 6.37 2.09 21.32
CA LEU A 302 6.05 1.91 19.91
C LEU A 302 6.72 0.62 19.42
N TYR A 303 5.91 -0.23 18.80
CA TYR A 303 6.34 -1.41 18.06
C TYR A 303 6.04 -1.16 16.60
N VAL A 304 7.02 -1.41 15.72
CA VAL A 304 6.83 -1.33 14.26
C VAL A 304 7.23 -2.67 13.67
N ALA A 305 6.35 -3.29 12.89
CA ALA A 305 6.62 -4.58 12.25
C ALA A 305 6.49 -4.46 10.74
N SER A 306 7.46 -4.98 9.98
CA SER A 306 7.45 -4.99 8.52
C SER A 306 7.60 -6.42 7.97
N CYS A 307 6.75 -6.76 7.01
CA CYS A 307 6.76 -7.99 6.23
C CYS A 307 6.47 -7.64 4.76
N GLY A 308 7.52 -7.32 4.00
CA GLY A 308 7.44 -6.80 2.64
C GLY A 308 8.38 -5.61 2.41
N ASP A 309 8.19 -4.92 1.30
CA ASP A 309 8.89 -3.70 0.90
C ASP A 309 8.15 -2.39 1.27
N CYS A 310 7.00 -2.46 1.93
CA CYS A 310 6.49 -1.32 2.70
C CYS A 310 7.49 -0.93 3.80
N ARG A 311 7.75 0.36 3.96
CA ARG A 311 8.79 0.90 4.85
C ARG A 311 8.20 1.83 5.90
N ALA A 312 8.86 1.89 7.06
CA ALA A 312 8.67 2.92 8.06
C ALA A 312 9.99 3.65 8.37
N ILE A 313 9.89 4.97 8.54
CA ILE A 313 10.97 5.86 8.95
C ILE A 313 10.55 6.71 10.15
N MET A 314 11.51 7.02 11.02
CA MET A 314 11.31 7.81 12.23
C MET A 314 12.09 9.12 12.11
N ALA A 315 11.49 10.23 12.53
CA ALA A 315 12.13 11.54 12.52
C ALA A 315 12.29 12.09 13.94
N TYR A 316 13.35 12.84 14.16
CA TYR A 316 13.62 13.55 15.41
C TYR A 316 13.91 15.01 15.15
N ARG A 317 13.54 15.88 16.09
CA ARG A 317 14.04 17.25 16.11
C ARG A 317 15.37 17.30 16.83
N GLU A 318 16.39 17.74 16.11
CA GLU A 318 17.70 18.02 16.69
C GLU A 318 17.69 19.34 17.48
N PRO A 319 18.65 19.56 18.41
CA PRO A 319 18.69 20.78 19.23
C PRO A 319 18.85 22.10 18.45
N ASP A 320 19.31 22.04 17.20
CA ASP A 320 19.40 23.19 16.30
C ASP A 320 18.09 23.48 15.53
N GLY A 321 17.06 22.65 15.75
CA GLY A 321 15.75 22.74 15.11
C GLY A 321 15.65 21.96 13.79
N SER A 322 16.74 21.39 13.29
CA SER A 322 16.74 20.53 12.09
C SER A 322 16.08 19.18 12.36
N LEU A 323 15.81 18.43 11.29
CA LEU A 323 15.23 17.09 11.36
C LEU A 323 16.26 16.03 10.93
N SER A 324 16.48 15.05 11.78
CA SER A 324 17.21 13.82 11.43
C SER A 324 16.23 12.69 11.09
N VAL A 325 16.71 11.70 10.34
CA VAL A 325 15.92 10.55 9.89
C VAL A 325 16.61 9.22 10.24
N GLU A 326 15.83 8.27 10.72
CA GLU A 326 16.24 6.90 10.99
C GLU A 326 15.28 5.94 10.27
N GLN A 327 15.81 5.11 9.37
CA GLN A 327 15.03 4.03 8.79
C GLN A 327 14.93 2.88 9.80
N ILE A 328 13.72 2.67 10.33
CA ILE A 328 13.46 1.73 11.43
C ILE A 328 13.03 0.33 10.95
N THR A 329 12.71 0.17 9.66
CA THR A 329 12.41 -1.14 9.03
C THR A 329 13.33 -1.39 7.85
N PHE A 330 13.70 -2.65 7.62
CA PHE A 330 14.41 -3.05 6.41
C PHE A 330 13.44 -3.59 5.37
N ASP A 331 13.57 -3.12 4.14
CA ASP A 331 12.74 -3.56 3.02
C ASP A 331 13.05 -5.02 2.70
N HIS A 332 12.01 -5.83 2.57
CA HIS A 332 12.14 -7.26 2.31
C HIS A 332 12.13 -7.58 0.81
N SER A 333 12.79 -6.77 -0.02
CA SER A 333 12.76 -6.92 -1.48
C SER A 333 13.93 -7.77 -2.01
N ALA A 334 13.74 -8.44 -3.15
CA ALA A 334 14.79 -9.21 -3.82
C ALA A 334 15.86 -8.31 -4.44
N ASN A 335 15.59 -7.01 -4.55
CA ASN A 335 16.57 -5.98 -4.88
C ASN A 335 17.59 -5.78 -3.74
N GLU A 336 17.24 -6.07 -2.48
CA GLU A 336 18.11 -5.86 -1.32
C GLU A 336 19.16 -6.97 -1.16
N GLU A 337 20.43 -6.58 -1.09
CA GLU A 337 21.55 -7.53 -0.98
C GLU A 337 21.44 -8.43 0.26
N ARG A 338 20.91 -7.90 1.36
CA ARG A 338 20.66 -8.66 2.61
C ARG A 338 19.70 -9.83 2.36
N GLU A 339 18.57 -9.59 1.69
CA GLU A 339 17.61 -10.65 1.40
C GLU A 339 18.08 -11.57 0.27
N GLN A 340 18.82 -11.06 -0.72
CA GLN A 340 19.48 -11.94 -1.71
C GLN A 340 20.46 -12.90 -1.05
N ARG A 341 21.26 -12.42 -0.08
CA ARG A 341 22.20 -13.23 0.70
C ARG A 341 21.45 -14.26 1.55
N ARG A 342 20.39 -13.85 2.27
CA ARG A 342 19.51 -14.74 3.04
C ARG A 342 18.92 -15.86 2.16
N LEU A 343 18.39 -15.51 0.98
CA LEU A 343 17.79 -16.47 0.04
C LEU A 343 18.83 -17.45 -0.51
N ARG A 344 20.02 -16.99 -0.91
CA ARG A 344 21.10 -17.88 -1.40
C ARG A 344 21.59 -18.86 -0.31
N VAL A 345 21.65 -18.43 0.96
CA VAL A 345 21.98 -19.31 2.10
C VAL A 345 20.86 -20.32 2.40
N LEU A 346 19.60 -19.91 2.29
CA LEU A 346 18.44 -20.80 2.44
C LEU A 346 18.32 -21.81 1.29
N TYR A 347 18.74 -21.46 0.08
CA TYR A 347 18.54 -22.24 -1.15
C TYR A 347 19.85 -22.44 -1.94
N PRO A 348 20.86 -23.11 -1.37
CA PRO A 348 22.18 -23.25 -2.01
C PRO A 348 22.13 -24.07 -3.30
N ASP A 349 21.17 -24.99 -3.43
CA ASP A 349 20.97 -25.85 -4.61
C ASP A 349 20.11 -25.19 -5.72
N ASP A 350 19.46 -24.06 -5.45
CA ASP A 350 18.41 -23.48 -6.29
C ASP A 350 18.95 -22.19 -6.97
N TYR A 351 19.78 -22.38 -7.99
CA TYR A 351 20.50 -21.28 -8.67
C TYR A 351 19.62 -20.16 -9.24
N ASP A 352 18.32 -20.43 -9.46
CA ASP A 352 17.31 -19.46 -9.89
C ASP A 352 16.48 -18.90 -8.71
N ILE A 353 16.94 -19.03 -7.46
CA ILE A 353 16.25 -18.45 -6.28
C ILE A 353 16.11 -16.93 -6.39
N VAL A 354 17.13 -16.25 -6.89
CA VAL A 354 17.14 -14.81 -7.19
C VAL A 354 17.48 -14.64 -8.66
N CYS A 355 16.52 -14.15 -9.45
CA CYS A 355 16.66 -13.93 -10.88
C CYS A 355 16.68 -12.44 -11.21
N GLU A 356 17.72 -11.95 -11.89
CA GLU A 356 17.69 -10.64 -12.52
C GLU A 356 16.78 -10.66 -13.76
N ILE A 357 15.83 -9.74 -13.86
CA ILE A 357 14.93 -9.58 -15.01
C ILE A 357 14.93 -8.12 -15.45
N GLY A 358 15.59 -7.84 -16.58
CA GLY A 358 15.76 -6.48 -17.08
C GLY A 358 17.17 -5.98 -16.81
N GLN A 359 17.30 -4.82 -16.18
CA GLN A 359 18.56 -4.29 -15.65
C GLN A 359 18.29 -3.90 -14.20
N LYS A 360 19.08 -4.44 -13.25
CA LYS A 360 19.01 -4.12 -11.81
C LYS A 360 17.71 -4.46 -11.06
N ASN A 361 16.73 -5.12 -11.70
CA ASN A 361 15.52 -5.60 -11.01
C ASN A 361 15.65 -7.11 -10.76
N PHE A 362 15.50 -7.51 -9.50
CA PHE A 362 15.67 -8.88 -9.04
C PHE A 362 14.34 -9.45 -8.52
N TYR A 363 14.11 -10.74 -8.77
CA TYR A 363 12.86 -11.40 -8.44
C TYR A 363 13.09 -12.79 -7.85
N VAL A 364 12.39 -13.14 -6.77
CA VAL A 364 12.38 -14.49 -6.19
C VAL A 364 11.79 -15.47 -7.21
N LYS A 365 12.56 -16.49 -7.59
CA LYS A 365 12.20 -17.48 -8.64
C LYS A 365 11.78 -16.86 -9.98
N GLY A 366 12.17 -15.60 -10.25
CA GLY A 366 11.72 -14.83 -11.41
C GLY A 366 10.23 -14.42 -11.37
N ARG A 367 9.64 -14.26 -10.17
CA ARG A 367 8.21 -14.01 -9.94
C ARG A 367 7.88 -12.72 -9.18
N LEU A 368 8.37 -12.59 -7.95
CA LEU A 368 8.01 -11.51 -7.02
C LEU A 368 9.25 -10.72 -6.64
N GLN A 369 9.12 -9.40 -6.48
CA GLN A 369 10.13 -8.56 -5.84
C GLN A 369 10.08 -8.74 -4.31
N PRO A 370 8.90 -8.74 -3.65
CA PRO A 370 8.82 -9.08 -2.23
C PRO A 370 9.37 -10.49 -1.95
N THR A 371 10.31 -10.57 -1.01
CA THR A 371 10.83 -11.83 -0.43
C THR A 371 10.08 -12.25 0.82
N ARG A 372 9.19 -11.38 1.31
CA ARG A 372 8.22 -11.63 2.37
C ARG A 372 6.89 -10.97 2.03
N SER A 373 5.78 -11.65 2.32
CA SER A 373 4.41 -11.18 2.13
C SER A 373 3.45 -12.13 2.87
N ILE A 374 2.24 -11.65 3.18
CA ILE A 374 1.11 -12.53 3.50
C ILE A 374 0.47 -12.97 2.18
N GLY A 375 0.03 -14.22 2.07
CA GLY A 375 -0.53 -14.76 0.83
C GLY A 375 0.51 -15.41 -0.07
N ASP A 376 0.48 -15.15 -1.39
CA ASP A 376 1.40 -15.73 -2.39
C ASP A 376 1.57 -17.25 -2.26
N THR A 377 0.49 -17.96 -1.96
CA THR A 377 0.50 -19.38 -1.59
C THR A 377 1.22 -20.26 -2.63
N TYR A 378 1.23 -19.86 -3.91
CA TYR A 378 1.98 -20.53 -4.98
C TYR A 378 3.50 -20.56 -4.80
N MET A 379 4.08 -19.61 -4.05
CA MET A 379 5.50 -19.55 -3.67
C MET A 379 5.80 -20.33 -2.38
N LYS A 380 4.76 -20.68 -1.62
CA LYS A 380 4.89 -21.28 -0.28
C LYS A 380 4.50 -22.75 -0.25
N VAL A 381 3.52 -23.15 -1.06
CA VAL A 381 2.87 -24.48 -1.03
C VAL A 381 3.00 -25.18 -2.36
N LYS A 382 3.54 -26.41 -2.34
CA LYS A 382 3.74 -27.23 -3.54
C LYS A 382 2.43 -27.68 -4.19
N ASP A 383 1.42 -27.97 -3.38
CA ASP A 383 0.18 -28.62 -3.85
C ASP A 383 -0.75 -27.70 -4.63
N VAL A 384 -0.57 -26.38 -4.55
CA VAL A 384 -1.26 -25.41 -5.42
C VAL A 384 -0.49 -25.13 -6.73
N ASN A 385 0.75 -25.61 -6.85
CA ASN A 385 1.61 -25.43 -8.03
C ASN A 385 1.28 -26.43 -9.18
N ARG A 386 0.00 -26.75 -9.37
CA ARG A 386 -0.53 -27.74 -10.33
C ARG A 386 -1.75 -27.19 -11.09
N SER A 387 -2.52 -28.04 -11.77
CA SER A 387 -3.82 -27.61 -12.33
C SER A 387 -4.81 -27.40 -11.19
N PRO A 388 -5.62 -26.32 -11.15
CA PRO A 388 -5.97 -25.39 -12.23
C PRO A 388 -4.98 -24.24 -12.55
N MET A 389 -3.95 -23.98 -11.74
CA MET A 389 -3.03 -22.85 -11.99
C MET A 389 -2.40 -22.90 -13.39
N PRO A 390 -2.37 -21.78 -14.14
CA PRO A 390 -1.73 -21.72 -15.45
C PRO A 390 -0.26 -22.15 -15.40
N ARG A 391 0.19 -22.96 -16.37
CA ARG A 391 1.61 -23.37 -16.48
C ARG A 391 2.59 -22.20 -16.54
N GLY A 392 2.11 -21.01 -16.92
CA GLY A 392 2.90 -19.78 -16.97
C GLY A 392 3.19 -19.14 -15.61
N LEU A 393 2.43 -19.47 -14.55
CA LEU A 393 2.64 -18.97 -13.18
C LEU A 393 3.36 -19.99 -12.28
N ARG A 394 3.24 -21.29 -12.60
CA ARG A 394 3.89 -22.37 -11.87
C ARG A 394 5.40 -22.17 -11.70
N ILE A 395 5.91 -22.53 -10.54
CA ILE A 395 7.32 -22.42 -10.15
C ILE A 395 8.01 -23.77 -10.37
N ARG A 396 9.30 -23.75 -10.73
CA ARG A 396 10.15 -24.94 -10.74
C ARG A 396 11.01 -24.96 -9.49
N GLY A 397 11.09 -26.10 -8.82
CA GLY A 397 11.93 -26.29 -7.65
C GLY A 397 11.38 -27.36 -6.73
N SER A 398 12.08 -27.60 -5.62
CA SER A 398 11.77 -28.72 -4.72
C SER A 398 10.61 -28.45 -3.76
N PHE A 399 10.37 -27.17 -3.40
CA PHE A 399 9.47 -26.77 -2.30
C PHE A 399 9.80 -27.46 -0.96
N ARG A 400 11.09 -27.69 -0.67
CA ARG A 400 11.54 -28.19 0.65
C ARG A 400 11.22 -27.23 1.80
N ARG A 401 10.97 -25.95 1.48
CA ARG A 401 10.56 -24.84 2.35
C ARG A 401 9.91 -23.76 1.46
N PRO A 402 9.12 -22.83 2.04
CA PRO A 402 8.53 -21.68 1.33
C PRO A 402 9.60 -20.72 0.76
N TYR A 403 9.52 -20.35 -0.53
CA TYR A 403 10.53 -19.48 -1.16
C TYR A 403 10.52 -18.04 -0.61
N ILE A 404 9.43 -17.64 0.03
CA ILE A 404 9.20 -16.35 0.70
C ILE A 404 8.59 -16.60 2.08
N SER A 405 8.71 -15.64 2.99
CA SER A 405 8.21 -15.72 4.38
C SER A 405 6.99 -14.83 4.61
N ALA A 406 6.22 -15.07 5.67
CA ALA A 406 5.25 -14.11 6.23
C ALA A 406 5.67 -13.60 7.62
N VAL A 407 6.89 -13.95 8.08
CA VAL A 407 7.41 -13.54 9.38
C VAL A 407 7.92 -12.10 9.29
N PRO A 408 7.41 -11.16 10.12
CA PRO A 408 7.88 -9.78 10.12
C PRO A 408 9.23 -9.63 10.84
N ASP A 409 10.03 -8.65 10.43
CA ASP A 409 11.05 -8.06 11.31
C ASP A 409 10.36 -7.02 12.22
N ILE A 410 10.74 -6.95 13.51
CA ILE A 410 10.15 -6.03 14.50
C ILE A 410 11.19 -5.06 15.04
N PHE A 411 10.86 -3.77 14.99
CA PHE A 411 11.51 -2.69 15.69
C PHE A 411 10.68 -2.31 16.93
N GLN A 412 11.34 -1.98 18.05
CA GLN A 412 10.68 -1.59 19.31
C GLN A 412 11.44 -0.43 19.96
N VAL A 413 10.70 0.56 20.48
CA VAL A 413 11.27 1.70 21.20
C VAL A 413 10.36 2.15 22.36
N ASP A 414 10.94 2.70 23.44
CA ASP A 414 10.19 3.46 24.45
C ASP A 414 10.08 4.93 24.00
N LEU A 415 8.85 5.43 23.91
CA LEU A 415 8.59 6.78 23.40
C LEU A 415 9.10 7.87 24.36
N LYS A 416 9.24 7.58 25.66
CA LYS A 416 9.79 8.53 26.64
C LYS A 416 11.28 8.77 26.44
N ASP A 417 12.01 7.74 26.02
CA ASP A 417 13.46 7.76 25.92
C ASP A 417 13.91 8.38 24.61
N ARG A 418 13.29 7.98 23.49
CA ARG A 418 13.69 8.43 22.14
C ARG A 418 12.91 9.62 21.59
N LYS A 419 11.71 9.90 22.11
CA LYS A 419 10.90 11.10 21.79
C LYS A 419 10.90 11.48 20.30
N PRO A 420 10.52 10.57 19.40
CA PRO A 420 10.41 10.89 17.97
C PRO A 420 9.42 12.04 17.77
N GLU A 421 9.64 12.86 16.75
CA GLU A 421 8.72 13.95 16.43
C GLU A 421 7.51 13.40 15.66
N PHE A 422 7.77 12.51 14.70
CA PHE A 422 6.79 11.75 13.93
C PHE A 422 7.41 10.46 13.37
N VAL A 423 6.54 9.54 12.94
CA VAL A 423 6.88 8.34 12.17
C VAL A 423 6.06 8.33 10.89
N VAL A 424 6.68 7.98 9.77
CA VAL A 424 6.01 7.80 8.47
C VAL A 424 6.05 6.33 8.11
N LEU A 425 4.91 5.75 7.73
CA LEU A 425 4.79 4.45 7.09
C LEU A 425 4.23 4.64 5.67
N GLY A 426 4.55 3.74 4.75
CA GLY A 426 4.00 3.80 3.40
C GLY A 426 4.38 2.63 2.49
N SER A 427 3.66 2.52 1.37
CA SER A 427 3.91 1.57 0.27
C SER A 427 5.10 1.99 -0.59
N ASP A 428 5.54 1.11 -1.51
CA ASP A 428 6.69 1.40 -2.37
C ASP A 428 6.43 2.58 -3.34
N GLY A 429 5.17 2.90 -3.62
CA GLY A 429 4.75 4.09 -4.37
C GLY A 429 5.17 5.42 -3.74
N LEU A 430 5.45 5.47 -2.43
CA LEU A 430 6.11 6.61 -1.79
C LEU A 430 7.64 6.48 -1.87
N PHE A 431 8.18 5.37 -1.35
CA PHE A 431 9.62 5.20 -1.11
C PHE A 431 10.45 4.90 -2.37
N GLY A 432 9.80 4.56 -3.48
CA GLY A 432 10.40 4.47 -4.81
C GLY A 432 10.60 5.82 -5.51
N GLU A 433 9.83 6.85 -5.11
CA GLU A 433 9.83 8.17 -5.75
C GLU A 433 10.58 9.25 -4.93
N LEU A 434 10.61 9.13 -3.60
CA LEU A 434 11.27 10.05 -2.68
C LEU A 434 12.22 9.34 -1.71
N LYS A 435 13.36 9.96 -1.41
CA LYS A 435 14.27 9.47 -0.36
C LYS A 435 13.74 9.74 1.04
N ASN A 436 14.22 8.96 2.02
CA ASN A 436 13.88 9.09 3.43
C ASN A 436 14.11 10.54 3.95
N GLU A 437 15.23 11.17 3.55
CA GLU A 437 15.58 12.53 3.96
C GLU A 437 14.64 13.57 3.33
N GLU A 438 14.26 13.38 2.06
CA GLU A 438 13.31 14.25 1.36
C GLU A 438 11.92 14.17 2.01
N ILE A 439 11.48 12.95 2.35
CA ILE A 439 10.19 12.71 3.03
C ILE A 439 10.15 13.44 4.37
N VAL A 440 11.18 13.28 5.22
CA VAL A 440 11.25 13.94 6.53
C VAL A 440 11.29 15.47 6.39
N GLN A 441 12.01 16.00 5.41
CA GLN A 441 12.02 17.44 5.12
C GLN A 441 10.65 17.97 4.69
N PHE A 442 9.95 17.28 3.78
CA PHE A 442 8.59 17.68 3.36
C PHE A 442 7.59 17.60 4.51
N VAL A 443 7.59 16.50 5.28
CA VAL A 443 6.71 16.35 6.45
C VAL A 443 6.97 17.44 7.49
N GLY A 444 8.24 17.79 7.75
CA GLY A 444 8.62 18.93 8.58
C GLY A 444 8.02 20.25 8.09
N GLN A 445 8.27 20.59 6.82
CA GLN A 445 7.78 21.82 6.20
C GLN A 445 6.24 21.93 6.24
N PHE A 446 5.53 20.85 5.90
CA PHE A 446 4.07 20.84 5.91
C PHE A 446 3.49 20.96 7.33
N ARG A 447 4.14 20.37 8.34
CA ARG A 447 3.75 20.53 9.75
C ARG A 447 3.99 21.95 10.25
N ASP A 448 5.15 22.54 9.94
CA ASP A 448 5.49 23.91 10.33
C ASP A 448 4.61 24.95 9.62
N GLN A 449 4.11 24.65 8.41
CA GLN A 449 3.11 25.45 7.68
C GLN A 449 1.66 25.24 8.18
N GLY A 450 1.41 24.32 9.12
CA GLY A 450 0.08 24.04 9.65
C GLY A 450 -0.84 23.28 8.68
N VAL A 451 -0.28 22.49 7.76
CA VAL A 451 -1.06 21.67 6.82
C VAL A 451 -1.94 20.66 7.59
N GLN A 452 -3.21 20.58 7.20
CA GLN A 452 -4.22 19.76 7.88
C GLN A 452 -3.98 18.26 7.72
N ASN A 453 -3.73 17.78 6.48
CA ASN A 453 -3.35 16.41 6.19
C ASN A 453 -1.98 16.39 5.49
N VAL A 454 -0.95 15.95 6.21
CA VAL A 454 0.42 15.92 5.72
C VAL A 454 0.65 14.76 4.75
N SER A 455 -0.01 13.61 4.96
CA SER A 455 0.03 12.46 4.04
C SER A 455 -0.46 12.86 2.64
N GLN A 456 -1.56 13.61 2.56
CA GLN A 456 -2.08 14.13 1.30
C GLN A 456 -1.11 15.10 0.62
N ALA A 457 -0.50 16.01 1.37
CA ALA A 457 0.50 16.93 0.82
C ALA A 457 1.77 16.21 0.33
N LEU A 458 2.17 15.13 1.02
CA LEU A 458 3.29 14.28 0.59
C LEU A 458 2.97 13.51 -0.70
N ARG A 459 1.76 12.96 -0.86
CA ARG A 459 1.30 12.43 -2.17
C ARG A 459 1.36 13.50 -3.26
N GLU A 460 0.92 14.73 -2.98
CA GLU A 460 0.97 15.81 -3.98
C GLU A 460 2.41 16.16 -4.38
N ALA A 461 3.37 16.10 -3.46
CA ALA A 461 4.80 16.23 -3.76
C ALA A 461 5.33 15.06 -4.63
N VAL A 462 4.92 13.82 -4.35
CA VAL A 462 5.23 12.64 -5.20
C VAL A 462 4.68 12.82 -6.62
N LEU A 463 3.40 13.18 -6.76
CA LEU A 463 2.79 13.41 -8.08
C LEU A 463 3.45 14.57 -8.85
N GLN A 464 3.97 15.59 -8.17
CA GLN A 464 4.76 16.65 -8.80
C GLN A 464 6.14 16.17 -9.26
N ARG A 465 6.82 15.32 -8.48
CA ARG A 465 8.09 14.66 -8.86
C ARG A 465 7.91 13.86 -10.15
N ILE A 466 6.89 12.99 -10.19
CA ILE A 466 6.52 12.20 -11.37
C ILE A 466 6.16 13.11 -12.55
N ALA A 467 5.33 14.13 -12.34
CA ALA A 467 4.95 15.08 -13.40
C ALA A 467 6.17 15.76 -14.05
N GLY A 468 7.16 16.15 -13.24
CA GLY A 468 8.44 16.70 -13.70
C GLY A 468 9.25 15.72 -14.56
N ILE A 469 9.32 14.43 -14.16
CA ILE A 469 10.02 13.37 -14.92
C ILE A 469 9.39 13.16 -16.30
N TYR A 470 8.05 13.15 -16.37
CA TYR A 470 7.32 12.92 -17.62
C TYR A 470 7.06 14.19 -18.45
N GLY A 471 7.39 15.38 -17.93
CA GLY A 471 7.18 16.66 -18.62
C GLY A 471 5.70 17.04 -18.75
N THR A 472 4.90 16.75 -17.73
CA THR A 472 3.45 17.00 -17.64
C THR A 472 3.12 17.79 -16.37
N THR A 473 1.84 18.07 -16.08
CA THR A 473 1.43 18.66 -14.79
C THR A 473 0.87 17.59 -13.85
N SER A 474 0.87 17.85 -12.54
CA SER A 474 0.20 16.97 -11.57
C SER A 474 -1.30 16.87 -11.82
N ALA A 475 -1.93 17.96 -12.26
CA ALA A 475 -3.34 17.97 -12.67
C ALA A 475 -3.60 17.07 -13.89
N ASP A 476 -2.67 16.99 -14.86
CA ASP A 476 -2.81 16.04 -15.97
C ASP A 476 -2.74 14.59 -15.48
N LEU A 477 -1.83 14.27 -14.55
CA LEU A 477 -1.75 12.94 -13.92
C LEU A 477 -3.01 12.58 -13.12
N GLU A 478 -3.57 13.53 -12.36
CA GLU A 478 -4.85 13.36 -11.66
C GLU A 478 -5.99 13.02 -12.64
N ASN A 479 -5.98 13.63 -13.83
CA ASN A 479 -6.95 13.37 -14.91
C ASN A 479 -6.71 12.05 -15.68
N VAL A 480 -5.54 11.39 -15.52
CA VAL A 480 -5.35 10.03 -16.05
C VAL A 480 -6.22 9.07 -15.25
N LEU A 481 -6.99 8.22 -15.94
CA LEU A 481 -7.85 7.23 -15.29
C LEU A 481 -7.02 6.15 -14.55
N PRO A 482 -7.46 5.71 -13.36
CA PRO A 482 -6.87 4.56 -12.67
C PRO A 482 -6.79 3.32 -13.59
N GLY A 483 -5.66 2.62 -13.54
CA GLY A 483 -5.24 1.57 -14.46
C GLY A 483 -4.31 2.07 -15.57
N ASN A 484 -4.50 3.30 -16.06
CA ASN A 484 -3.55 3.95 -16.98
C ASN A 484 -2.49 4.77 -16.24
N ARG A 485 -2.77 5.20 -15.00
CA ARG A 485 -1.78 5.85 -14.10
C ARG A 485 -0.58 4.94 -13.80
N ARG A 486 -0.78 3.62 -13.85
CA ARG A 486 0.27 2.60 -13.66
C ARG A 486 1.40 2.63 -14.71
N ASP A 487 1.22 3.34 -15.83
CA ASP A 487 2.31 3.65 -16.77
C ASP A 487 3.26 4.75 -16.24
N TYR A 488 2.92 5.43 -15.13
CA TYR A 488 3.62 6.58 -14.55
C TYR A 488 4.11 6.34 -13.12
N HIS A 489 3.28 5.75 -12.25
CA HIS A 489 3.56 5.54 -10.82
C HIS A 489 2.79 4.33 -10.24
N ASP A 490 3.05 3.96 -8.98
CA ASP A 490 2.34 2.89 -8.26
C ASP A 490 1.10 3.37 -7.50
N ASP A 491 0.33 2.46 -6.91
CA ASP A 491 -0.58 2.84 -5.82
C ASP A 491 0.26 3.49 -4.68
N ILE A 492 -0.23 4.59 -4.10
CA ILE A 492 0.52 5.37 -3.10
C ILE A 492 -0.32 5.41 -1.83
N THR A 493 0.21 4.87 -0.74
CA THR A 493 -0.41 4.95 0.59
C THR A 493 0.59 5.42 1.63
N ILE A 494 0.16 6.37 2.45
CA ILE A 494 0.99 7.16 3.35
C ILE A 494 0.26 7.35 4.68
N ASP A 495 0.93 6.94 5.76
CA ASP A 495 0.46 7.03 7.13
C ASP A 495 1.49 7.84 7.93
N VAL A 496 1.10 8.96 8.54
CA VAL A 496 2.01 9.78 9.37
C VAL A 496 1.47 9.87 10.79
N LEU A 497 2.22 9.31 11.74
CA LEU A 497 1.93 9.35 13.16
C LEU A 497 2.77 10.45 13.83
N HIS A 498 2.13 11.56 14.17
CA HIS A 498 2.76 12.70 14.83
C HIS A 498 2.71 12.54 16.34
N PHE A 499 3.86 12.54 17.03
CA PHE A 499 3.93 12.43 18.49
C PHE A 499 3.97 13.78 19.19
N THR A 500 4.33 14.85 18.47
CA THR A 500 4.41 16.21 19.01
C THR A 500 3.69 17.20 18.09
N PRO A 501 3.00 18.22 18.67
CA PRO A 501 2.44 19.33 17.89
C PRO A 501 3.57 20.13 17.22
N PRO A 502 3.31 20.75 16.04
CA PRO A 502 4.25 21.68 15.44
C PRO A 502 4.45 22.91 16.32
N PRO A 503 5.62 23.59 16.28
CA PRO A 503 5.93 24.71 17.17
C PRO A 503 4.87 25.83 17.14
N ALA A 504 4.33 26.13 15.97
CA ALA A 504 3.28 27.14 15.78
C ALA A 504 1.98 26.85 16.55
N ALA A 505 1.61 25.57 16.73
CA ALA A 505 0.42 25.18 17.49
C ALA A 505 0.66 25.34 19.01
N SER A 506 1.85 24.98 19.49
CA SER A 506 2.20 25.10 20.92
C SER A 506 2.15 26.54 21.45
N HIS A 507 2.41 27.54 20.58
CA HIS A 507 2.26 28.96 20.92
C HIS A 507 0.80 29.45 20.93
N ALA A 508 -0.12 28.77 20.26
CA ALA A 508 -1.54 29.12 20.22
C ALA A 508 -2.33 28.53 21.40
N GLU A 509 -1.91 27.37 21.93
CA GLU A 509 -2.50 26.76 23.14
C GLU A 509 -1.97 27.41 24.45
N ALA A 510 -0.83 28.08 24.38
CA ALA A 510 -0.20 28.74 25.53
C ALA A 510 -0.57 30.24 25.70
N ALA A 511 -1.44 30.78 24.82
CA ALA A 511 -1.82 32.19 24.75
C ALA A 511 -3.31 32.41 25.07
#